data_AF-A0A661ZWW0-F1
#
_entry.id   AF-A0A661ZWW0-F1
#
_cell.length_a   1.000
_cell.length_b   1.000
_cell.length_c   1.000
_cell.angle_alpha   90.00
_cell.angle_beta   90.00
_cell.angle_gamma   90.00
#
_symmetry.space_group_name_H-M   'P 1'
#
loop_
_entity.id
_entity.type
_entity.pdbx_description
1 polymer ?
#
loop_
_entity_poly.entity_id
_entity_poly.type
_entity_poly.pdbx_seq_one_letter_code
_entity_poly.pdbx_strand_id
1 'polypeptide(L)' 'FIVDKNGKIKNISVVRGTECMDINMEAIRVVSESPVWEPGMQKNSKTNVSFTIPISFHLK' A
#
# COMPACT_ATOMS: atom_id res chain seq x y z
N PHE A 1 -3.41 -0.98 3.22
CA PHE A 1 -2.18 -1.63 3.74
C PHE A 1 -1.64 -0.85 4.93
N ILE A 2 -0.72 -1.40 5.70
CA ILE A 2 -0.15 -0.74 6.89
C ILE A 2 1.33 -0.46 6.66
N VAL A 3 1.75 0.79 6.87
CA VAL A 3 3.16 1.19 6.93
C VAL A 3 3.60 1.09 8.39
N ASP A 4 4.57 0.21 8.67
CA ASP A 4 5.17 0.02 9.99
C ASP A 4 6.09 1.19 10.36
N LYS A 5 6.47 1.34 11.64
CA LYS A 5 7.43 2.34 12.12
C LYS A 5 8.81 2.30 11.43
N ASN A 6 9.12 1.19 10.77
CA ASN A 6 10.33 0.99 9.99
C ASN A 6 10.15 1.32 8.49
N GLY A 7 8.97 1.81 8.10
CA GLY A 7 8.64 2.13 6.72
C GLY A 7 8.28 0.93 5.83
N LYS A 8 8.29 -0.29 6.38
CA LYS A 8 7.92 -1.50 5.66
C LYS A 8 6.40 -1.62 5.56
N ILE A 9 5.92 -2.07 4.41
CA ILE A 9 4.50 -2.33 4.19
C ILE A 9 4.14 -3.72 4.70
N LYS A 10 2.96 -3.83 5.32
CA LYS A 10 2.34 -5.07 5.79
C LYS A 10 0.85 -5.06 5.47
N ASN A 11 0.25 -6.25 5.49
CA ASN A 11 -1.20 -6.45 5.40
C ASN A 11 -1.82 -5.75 4.16
N ILE A 12 -1.30 -6.07 2.97
CA ILE A 12 -1.77 -5.52 1.70
C ILE A 12 -3.10 -6.18 1.35
N SER A 13 -4.11 -5.37 1.06
CA SER A 13 -5.42 -5.83 0.62
C SER A 13 -6.01 -4.84 -0.38
N VAL A 14 -6.79 -5.38 -1.31
CA VAL A 14 -7.56 -4.58 -2.27
C VAL A 14 -8.94 -4.35 -1.66
N VAL A 15 -9.22 -3.11 -1.26
CA VAL A 15 -10.51 -2.73 -0.66
C VAL A 15 -11.61 -2.61 -1.72
N ARG A 16 -11.25 -2.10 -2.90
CA ARG A 16 -12.15 -1.93 -4.03
C ARG A 16 -11.36 -2.22 -5.31
N GLY A 17 -11.58 -3.40 -5.87
CA GLY A 17 -10.88 -3.89 -7.05
C GLY A 17 -11.73 -3.78 -8.31
N THR A 18 -11.13 -4.12 -9.44
CA THR A 18 -11.84 -4.35 -10.71
C THR A 18 -12.32 -5.79 -10.80
N GLU A 19 -13.21 -6.10 -11.75
CA GLU A 19 -13.63 -7.48 -12.03
C GLU A 19 -12.47 -8.35 -12.54
N CYS A 20 -11.47 -7.73 -13.19
CA CYS A 20 -10.27 -8.43 -13.63
C CYS A 20 -9.35 -8.76 -12.45
N MET A 21 -9.11 -10.05 -12.21
CA MET A 21 -8.24 -10.53 -11.14
C MET A 21 -6.76 -10.14 -11.36
N ASP A 22 -6.29 -10.15 -12.61
CA ASP A 22 -4.89 -9.85 -12.93
C ASP A 22 -4.49 -8.42 -12.55
N ILE A 23 -5.39 -7.46 -12.77
CA ILE A 23 -5.18 -6.06 -12.38
C ILE A 23 -5.09 -5.93 -10.86
N ASN A 24 -5.92 -6.66 -10.12
CA ASN A 24 -5.89 -6.67 -8.66
C ASN A 24 -4.60 -7.31 -8.12
N MET A 25 -4.14 -8.42 -8.74
CA MET A 25 -2.87 -9.06 -8.38
C MET A 25 -1.68 -8.15 -8.67
N GLU A 26 -1.69 -7.46 -9.81
CA GLU A 26 -0.64 -6.51 -10.17
C GLU A 26 -0.60 -5.33 -9.20
N ALA A 27 -1.76 -4.81 -8.77
CA ALA A 27 -1.83 -3.78 -7.74
C ALA A 27 -1.16 -4.23 -6.43
N ILE A 28 -1.41 -5.48 -6.00
CA ILE A 28 -0.78 -6.05 -4.81
C ILE A 28 0.74 -6.16 -4.99
N ARG A 29 1.20 -6.66 -6.14
CA ARG A 29 2.62 -6.81 -6.47
C ARG A 29 3.35 -5.47 -6.42
N VAL A 30 2.83 -4.45 -7.12
CA VAL A 30 3.41 -3.10 -7.16
C VAL A 30 3.52 -2.49 -5.76
N VAL A 31 2.48 -2.62 -4.94
CA VAL A 31 2.52 -2.13 -3.55
C VAL A 31 3.56 -2.91 -2.72
N SER A 32 3.69 -4.21 -2.93
CA SER A 32 4.65 -5.05 -2.21
C SER A 32 6.12 -4.76 -2.57
N GLU A 33 6.37 -4.38 -3.82
CA GLU A 33 7.71 -4.02 -4.34
C GLU A 33 8.05 -2.54 -4.14
N SER A 34 7.13 -1.76 -3.58
CA SER A 34 7.37 -0.34 -3.35
C SER A 34 8.52 -0.13 -2.35
N PRO A 35 9.27 0.98 -2.49
CA PRO A 35 10.40 1.27 -1.61
C PRO A 35 9.95 1.46 -0.17
N VAL A 36 10.89 1.54 0.77
CA VAL A 36 10.56 1.83 2.18
C VAL A 36 9.89 3.20 2.27
N TRP A 37 8.70 3.25 2.89
CA TRP A 37 7.93 4.47 3.08
C TRP A 37 8.37 5.22 4.32
N GLU A 38 8.13 6.53 4.36
CA GLU A 38 8.29 7.27 5.60
C GLU A 38 7.17 6.88 6.58
N PRO A 39 7.50 6.44 7.81
CA PRO A 39 6.49 6.09 8.80
C PRO A 39 5.77 7.35 9.28
N GLY A 40 4.50 7.18 9.67
CA GLY A 40 3.77 8.27 10.31
C GLY A 40 4.39 8.64 11.66
N MET A 41 4.27 9.92 12.01
CA MET A 41 4.74 10.43 13.29
C MET A 41 3.57 11.00 14.08
N GLN A 42 3.36 10.50 15.30
CA GLN A 42 2.35 10.99 16.21
C GLN A 42 3.04 11.40 17.52
N LYS A 43 2.91 12.66 17.93
CA LYS A 43 3.53 13.20 19.15
C LYS A 43 5.02 12.82 19.26
N ASN A 44 5.79 13.03 18.18
CA ASN A 44 7.22 12.68 18.05
C ASN A 44 7.57 11.19 18.17
N SER A 45 6.59 10.29 18.14
CA SER A 45 6.82 8.84 18.07
C SER A 45 6.46 8.30 16.70
N LYS A 46 7.33 7.46 16.12
CA LYS A 46 7.03 6.70 14.91
C LYS A 46 5.92 5.71 15.21
N THR A 47 4.83 5.77 14.45
CA THR A 47 3.65 4.93 14.64
C THR A 47 3.28 4.20 13.36
N ASN A 48 2.54 3.10 13.51
CA ASN A 48 2.04 2.34 12.39
C ASN A 48 0.82 3.06 11.81
N VAL A 49 0.80 3.25 10.49
CA VAL A 49 -0.28 3.97 9.81
C VAL A 49 -0.94 3.08 8.78
N SER A 50 -2.26 3.04 8.82
CA SER A 50 -3.06 2.40 7.77
C SER A 50 -3.26 3.38 6.62
N PHE A 51 -2.89 2.99 5.41
CA PHE A 51 -3.06 3.75 4.19
C PHE A 51 -3.99 3.02 3.21
N THR A 52 -4.81 3.82 2.53
CA THR A 52 -5.63 3.42 1.40
C THR A 52 -5.39 4.43 0.29
N ILE A 53 -4.82 3.99 -0.83
CA ILE A 53 -4.52 4.84 -1.97
C ILE A 53 -5.28 4.32 -3.21
N PRO A 54 -5.79 5.21 -4.07
CA PRO A 54 -6.32 4.80 -5.37
C PRO A 54 -5.16 4.47 -6.31
N ILE A 55 -5.28 3.35 -7.03
CA ILE A 55 -4.34 2.95 -8.09
C ILE A 55 -5.11 2.94 -9.41
N SER A 56 -4.65 3.73 -10.38
CA SER A 56 -5.23 3.80 -11.71
C SER A 56 -4.28 3.18 -12.73
N PHE A 57 -4.76 2.17 -13.44
CA PHE A 57 -4.02 1.54 -14.52
C PHE A 57 -4.37 2.20 -15.84
N HIS A 58 -3.35 2.56 -16.62
CA HIS A 58 -3.51 3.02 -17.98
C HIS A 58 -2.85 2.00 -18.91
N LEU A 59 -3.67 1.25 -19.65
CA LEU A 59 -3.22 0.37 -20.72
C LEU A 59 -2.98 1.24 -21.96
N LYS A 60 -1.84 1.02 -22.61
CA LYS A 60 -1.54 1.59 -23.93
C LYS A 60 -2.03 0.66 -25.03
#